data_AF-A0A9X0AY60-F1
#
_entry.id   AF-A0A9X0AY60-F1
#
_cell.length_a   1.000
_cell.length_b   1.000
_cell.length_c   1.000
_cell.angle_alpha   90.00
_cell.angle_beta   90.00
_cell.angle_gamma   90.00
#
_symmetry.space_group_name_H-M   'P 1'
#
loop_
_entity.id
_entity.type
_entity.pdbx_description
1 polymer ?
#
loop_
_entity_poly.entity_id
_entity_poly.type
_entity_poly.pdbx_seq_one_letter_code
_entity_poly.pdbx_strand_id
1 'polypeptide(L)'
;MVFLIDTDGKDYVFTYGIFGVQHEELTPEKSTSISTLYKLLSSSANRVDHLQDESHGLPRHGPKSTTFVAYWLSSSSYELWKESSPVKDFWASLPADAGVWREVMTVPKSRFMFASSQPVASAMGTLLPLKQSNDEGYWGVYRHRLSETPDSHTDPSDTFTSSYITPTKSKPNETRKFIDIPNSRSSKIKLGRVTISNPPENLIFVREGQRQPHIPPAETEAWLKRINPHAQSWISHLDTERNKNGVIAFTTHIGHENPAPETVNEKFDPRADLELDTEAIAETNQLAYFLDLAHFEQAGRSHKGHVELRKTVMSLYGPGGQLEKGKAVLFVELCVLKSKDLDAEYIGCAEGTGLMYLANL
;
A
#
# COMPACT_ATOMS: atom_id res chain seq x y z
N MET A 1 10.25 20.89 0.70
CA MET A 1 8.92 21.31 1.20
C MET A 1 7.99 20.14 0.99
N VAL A 2 7.09 19.85 1.93
CA VAL A 2 6.18 18.70 1.82
C VAL A 2 4.72 19.15 1.86
N PHE A 3 3.84 18.35 1.27
CA PHE A 3 2.41 18.60 1.20
C PHE A 3 1.67 17.47 1.90
N LEU A 4 0.88 17.80 2.92
CA LEU A 4 0.08 16.86 3.71
C LEU A 4 -1.39 16.99 3.30
N ILE A 5 -2.20 15.96 3.55
CA ILE A 5 -3.66 16.13 3.46
C ILE A 5 -4.13 17.08 4.55
N ASP A 6 -5.06 17.97 4.21
CA ASP A 6 -5.77 18.80 5.17
C ASP A 6 -7.01 18.09 5.72
N THR A 7 -6.92 17.67 6.98
CA THR A 7 -8.01 17.06 7.75
C THR A 7 -8.53 17.96 8.87
N ASP A 8 -8.21 19.26 8.83
CA ASP A 8 -8.54 20.16 9.93
C ASP A 8 -10.06 20.38 10.06
N GLY A 9 -10.54 20.53 11.29
CA GLY A 9 -11.94 20.87 11.59
C GLY A 9 -12.97 19.73 11.41
N LYS A 10 -12.55 18.51 11.04
CA LYS A 10 -13.46 17.35 10.95
C LYS A 10 -12.79 16.06 11.38
N ASP A 11 -13.52 15.22 12.11
CA ASP A 11 -13.10 13.84 12.38
C ASP A 11 -13.47 12.98 11.17
N TYR A 12 -12.50 12.22 10.68
CA TYR A 12 -12.68 11.27 9.60
C TYR A 12 -12.36 9.88 10.10
N VAL A 13 -13.18 8.92 9.67
CA VAL A 13 -12.84 7.51 9.71
C VAL A 13 -12.89 7.04 8.26
N PHE A 14 -11.70 6.88 7.68
CA PHE A 14 -11.52 6.47 6.30
C PHE A 14 -11.71 4.96 6.18
N THR A 15 -12.10 4.50 4.99
CA THR A 15 -11.86 3.11 4.60
C THR A 15 -10.91 3.06 3.41
N TYR A 16 -9.91 2.21 3.55
CA TYR A 16 -8.89 1.91 2.56
C TYR A 16 -8.98 0.42 2.24
N GLY A 17 -9.41 0.06 1.05
CA GLY A 17 -9.56 -1.33 0.64
C GLY A 17 -8.57 -1.70 -0.46
N ILE A 18 -7.80 -2.75 -0.24
CA ILE A 18 -6.98 -3.39 -1.27
C ILE A 18 -7.70 -4.66 -1.69
N PHE A 19 -7.93 -4.84 -2.98
CA PHE A 19 -8.61 -6.00 -3.53
C PHE A 19 -7.77 -6.57 -4.64
N GLY A 20 -7.76 -7.89 -4.81
CA GLY A 20 -7.01 -8.47 -5.91
C GLY A 20 -7.61 -9.73 -6.49
N VAL A 21 -7.31 -9.95 -7.77
CA VAL A 21 -7.63 -11.17 -8.50
C VAL A 21 -6.34 -11.75 -9.05
N GLN A 22 -5.98 -12.94 -8.59
CA GLN A 22 -4.79 -13.66 -9.01
C GLN A 22 -5.01 -14.32 -10.37
N HIS A 23 -4.06 -14.13 -11.28
CA HIS A 23 -4.04 -14.75 -12.59
C HIS A 23 -2.58 -14.89 -13.08
N GLU A 24 -2.28 -15.95 -13.82
CA GLU A 24 -1.06 -16.00 -14.64
C GLU A 24 -1.37 -15.61 -16.09
N GLU A 25 -2.52 -16.08 -16.56
CA GLU A 25 -3.16 -15.67 -17.80
C GLU A 25 -4.55 -15.12 -17.50
N LEU A 26 -4.94 -14.08 -18.24
CA LEU A 26 -6.21 -13.41 -18.06
C LEU A 26 -7.33 -14.19 -18.79
N THR A 27 -7.77 -15.31 -18.19
CA THR A 27 -8.86 -16.15 -18.72
C THR A 27 -10.21 -15.40 -18.73
N PRO A 28 -11.22 -15.83 -19.51
CA PRO A 28 -12.54 -15.20 -19.50
C PRO A 28 -13.18 -15.10 -18.11
N GLU A 29 -12.98 -16.10 -17.27
CA GLU A 29 -13.48 -16.13 -15.89
C GLU A 29 -12.78 -15.06 -15.04
N LYS A 30 -11.44 -14.96 -15.15
CA LYS A 30 -10.65 -13.94 -14.44
C LYS A 30 -10.99 -12.54 -14.91
N SER A 31 -11.13 -12.32 -16.22
CA SER A 31 -11.64 -11.07 -16.78
C SER A 31 -13.00 -10.71 -16.19
N THR A 32 -13.93 -11.67 -16.11
CA THR A 32 -15.27 -11.44 -15.55
C THR A 32 -15.19 -11.06 -14.07
N SER A 33 -14.38 -11.75 -13.27
CA SER A 33 -14.18 -11.40 -11.85
C SER A 33 -13.59 -10.00 -11.68
N ILE A 34 -12.58 -9.64 -12.49
CA ILE A 34 -11.94 -8.32 -12.46
C ILE A 34 -12.93 -7.22 -12.85
N SER A 35 -13.67 -7.37 -13.95
CA SER A 35 -14.69 -6.41 -14.38
C SER A 35 -15.79 -6.25 -13.34
N THR A 36 -16.24 -7.35 -12.74
CA THR A 36 -17.31 -7.34 -11.73
C THR A 36 -16.85 -6.63 -10.47
N LEU A 37 -15.68 -6.99 -9.96
CA LEU A 37 -15.07 -6.36 -8.79
C LEU A 37 -14.87 -4.85 -9.02
N TYR A 38 -14.30 -4.47 -10.16
CA TYR A 38 -14.09 -3.05 -10.49
C TYR A 38 -15.42 -2.27 -10.52
N LYS A 39 -16.46 -2.80 -11.18
CA LYS A 39 -17.79 -2.18 -11.21
C LYS A 39 -18.39 -2.04 -9.81
N LEU A 40 -18.25 -3.07 -8.96
CA LEU A 40 -18.73 -3.03 -7.58
C LEU A 40 -18.00 -1.95 -6.78
N LEU A 41 -16.66 -1.91 -6.82
CA LEU A 41 -15.86 -0.91 -6.10
C LEU A 41 -16.24 0.51 -6.54
N SER A 42 -16.28 0.76 -7.83
CA SER A 42 -16.56 2.09 -8.40
C SER A 42 -18.01 2.54 -8.22
N SER A 43 -18.92 1.66 -7.79
CA SER A 43 -20.30 2.05 -7.44
C SER A 43 -20.40 2.80 -6.11
N SER A 44 -19.36 2.78 -5.28
CA SER A 44 -19.40 3.37 -3.94
C SER A 44 -18.11 4.10 -3.54
N ALA A 45 -16.94 3.58 -3.91
CA ALA A 45 -15.67 4.19 -3.54
C ALA A 45 -15.58 5.60 -4.12
N ASN A 46 -15.01 6.53 -3.34
CA ASN A 46 -14.72 7.88 -3.82
C ASN A 46 -13.61 7.86 -4.88
N ARG A 47 -12.77 6.82 -4.87
CA ARG A 47 -11.71 6.58 -5.85
C ARG A 47 -11.35 5.10 -5.88
N VAL A 48 -11.00 4.59 -7.05
CA VAL A 48 -10.43 3.25 -7.23
C VAL A 48 -9.20 3.38 -8.11
N ASP A 49 -8.02 3.13 -7.55
CA ASP A 49 -6.80 2.98 -8.33
C ASP A 49 -6.68 1.56 -8.84
N HIS A 50 -6.14 1.40 -10.04
CA HIS A 50 -5.76 0.11 -10.60
C HIS A 50 -4.24 -0.03 -10.63
N LEU A 51 -3.77 -1.16 -10.09
CA LEU A 51 -2.39 -1.53 -9.96
C LEU A 51 -2.15 -2.90 -10.60
N GLN A 52 -1.06 -3.01 -11.36
CA GLN A 52 -0.60 -4.26 -11.94
C GLN A 52 0.72 -4.65 -11.28
N ASP A 53 0.85 -5.93 -10.91
CA ASP A 53 2.10 -6.45 -10.34
C ASP A 53 3.30 -6.14 -11.22
N GLU A 54 4.33 -5.58 -10.60
CA GLU A 54 5.65 -5.35 -11.18
C GLU A 54 6.70 -5.90 -10.21
N SER A 55 7.90 -6.18 -10.67
CA SER A 55 8.99 -6.66 -9.79
C SER A 55 10.21 -5.76 -9.82
N HIS A 56 10.15 -4.57 -10.43
CA HIS A 56 11.28 -3.64 -10.54
C HIS A 56 12.57 -4.29 -11.06
N GLY A 57 12.43 -5.23 -12.00
CA GLY A 57 13.55 -6.02 -12.53
C GLY A 57 14.05 -7.16 -11.62
N LEU A 58 13.37 -7.45 -10.51
CA LEU A 58 13.64 -8.61 -9.64
C LEU A 58 12.82 -9.84 -10.09
N PRO A 59 13.24 -11.07 -9.73
CA PRO A 59 12.44 -12.26 -9.97
C PRO A 59 11.08 -12.19 -9.27
N ARG A 60 10.01 -12.45 -10.03
CA ARG A 60 8.65 -12.57 -9.47
C ARG A 60 8.47 -13.94 -8.83
N HIS A 61 7.79 -13.97 -7.69
CA HIS A 61 7.40 -15.21 -7.00
C HIS A 61 5.88 -15.22 -6.73
N GLY A 62 5.20 -16.30 -7.11
CA GLY A 62 3.74 -16.44 -7.01
C GLY A 62 3.00 -15.94 -8.26
N PRO A 63 1.65 -16.04 -8.31
CA PRO A 63 0.81 -15.57 -9.42
C PRO A 63 0.82 -14.05 -9.57
N LYS A 64 0.47 -13.53 -10.76
CA LYS A 64 0.26 -12.09 -10.93
C LYS A 64 -1.09 -11.76 -10.31
N SER A 65 -1.27 -10.50 -9.95
CA SER A 65 -2.54 -9.98 -9.49
C SER A 65 -2.89 -8.72 -10.26
N THR A 66 -4.16 -8.63 -10.63
CA THR A 66 -4.79 -7.32 -10.85
C THR A 66 -5.25 -6.82 -9.50
N THR A 67 -4.68 -5.71 -9.05
CA THR A 67 -4.91 -5.15 -7.71
C THR A 67 -5.66 -3.82 -7.84
N PHE A 68 -6.71 -3.66 -7.05
CA PHE A 68 -7.46 -2.41 -6.91
C PHE A 68 -7.23 -1.82 -5.53
N VAL A 69 -7.02 -0.50 -5.48
CA VAL A 69 -6.97 0.25 -4.23
C VAL A 69 -8.14 1.22 -4.21
N ALA A 70 -9.14 0.92 -3.38
CA ALA A 70 -10.37 1.68 -3.28
C ALA A 70 -10.41 2.49 -1.98
N TYR A 71 -10.87 3.75 -2.11
CA TYR A 71 -10.86 4.72 -1.03
C TYR A 71 -12.27 5.22 -0.74
N TRP A 72 -12.63 5.27 0.54
CA TRP A 72 -13.83 5.92 1.04
C TRP A 72 -13.45 6.95 2.10
N LEU A 73 -13.95 8.18 1.96
CA LEU A 73 -13.82 9.23 2.98
C LEU A 73 -14.65 8.94 4.24
N SER A 74 -15.62 8.03 4.14
CA SER A 74 -16.51 7.65 5.22
C SER A 74 -16.63 6.14 5.31
N SER A 75 -16.19 5.56 6.42
CA SER A 75 -16.29 4.12 6.67
C SER A 75 -17.73 3.62 6.64
N SER A 76 -18.70 4.43 7.03
CA SER A 76 -20.12 4.09 6.92
C SER A 76 -20.57 3.84 5.47
N SER A 77 -19.97 4.52 4.48
CA SER A 77 -20.28 4.29 3.06
C SER A 77 -19.77 2.92 2.62
N TYR A 78 -18.58 2.53 3.08
CA TYR A 78 -18.06 1.19 2.85
C TYR A 78 -18.92 0.12 3.52
N GLU A 79 -19.31 0.29 4.79
CA GLU A 79 -20.13 -0.70 5.50
C GLU A 79 -21.48 -0.91 4.82
N LEU A 80 -22.16 0.17 4.39
CA LEU A 80 -23.40 0.06 3.63
C LEU A 80 -23.20 -0.67 2.29
N TRP A 81 -22.11 -0.38 1.59
CA TRP A 81 -21.77 -1.02 0.31
C TRP A 81 -21.45 -2.51 0.49
N LYS A 82 -20.62 -2.85 1.47
CA LYS A 82 -20.25 -4.24 1.82
C LYS A 82 -21.48 -5.08 2.13
N GLU A 83 -22.48 -4.49 2.77
CA GLU A 83 -23.71 -5.16 3.15
C GLU A 83 -24.76 -5.27 2.03
N SER A 84 -24.53 -4.63 0.88
CA SER A 84 -25.44 -4.68 -0.27
C SER A 84 -25.49 -6.06 -0.93
N SER A 85 -26.64 -6.43 -1.50
CA SER A 85 -26.82 -7.73 -2.15
C SER A 85 -25.80 -8.00 -3.27
N PRO A 86 -25.52 -7.07 -4.22
CA PRO A 86 -24.57 -7.34 -5.29
C PRO A 86 -23.16 -7.71 -4.79
N VAL A 87 -22.71 -7.07 -3.71
CA VAL A 87 -21.38 -7.34 -3.12
C VAL A 87 -21.38 -8.67 -2.38
N LYS A 88 -22.41 -8.94 -1.57
CA LYS A 88 -22.57 -10.22 -0.87
C LYS A 88 -22.67 -11.39 -1.84
N ASP A 89 -23.48 -11.25 -2.90
CA ASP A 89 -23.69 -12.29 -3.90
C ASP A 89 -22.41 -12.58 -4.66
N PHE A 90 -21.66 -11.54 -5.06
CA PHE A 90 -20.36 -11.71 -5.70
C PHE A 90 -19.41 -12.49 -4.81
N TRP A 91 -19.21 -12.08 -3.55
CA TRP A 91 -18.34 -12.79 -2.60
C TRP A 91 -18.81 -14.18 -2.25
N ALA A 92 -20.11 -14.43 -2.11
CA ALA A 92 -20.65 -15.75 -1.82
C ALA A 92 -20.50 -16.71 -3.00
N SER A 93 -20.55 -16.21 -4.24
CA SER A 93 -20.47 -17.01 -5.47
C SER A 93 -19.06 -17.48 -5.84
N LEU A 94 -18.01 -16.92 -5.22
CA LEU A 94 -16.63 -17.26 -5.55
C LEU A 94 -16.31 -18.74 -5.25
N PRO A 95 -15.73 -19.48 -6.21
CA PRO A 95 -15.33 -20.87 -6.00
C PRO A 95 -14.13 -20.99 -5.05
N ALA A 96 -13.85 -22.20 -4.57
CA ALA A 96 -12.78 -22.46 -3.62
C ALA A 96 -11.36 -22.16 -4.15
N ASP A 97 -11.18 -22.03 -5.47
CA ASP A 97 -9.94 -21.73 -6.18
C ASP A 97 -10.00 -20.36 -6.90
N ALA A 98 -10.91 -19.48 -6.48
CA ALA A 98 -11.17 -18.21 -7.15
C ALA A 98 -9.92 -17.32 -7.32
N GLY A 99 -8.95 -17.41 -6.41
CA GLY A 99 -7.78 -16.53 -6.37
C GLY A 99 -8.17 -15.07 -6.13
N VAL A 100 -9.23 -14.81 -5.37
CA VAL A 100 -9.73 -13.45 -5.11
C VAL A 100 -9.53 -13.13 -3.63
N TRP A 101 -9.10 -11.90 -3.35
CA TRP A 101 -8.81 -11.47 -1.98
C TRP A 101 -9.18 -10.00 -1.73
N ARG A 102 -9.32 -9.67 -0.46
CA ARG A 102 -9.48 -8.30 0.04
C ARG A 102 -8.72 -8.10 1.35
N GLU A 103 -8.21 -6.89 1.54
CA GLU A 103 -7.59 -6.40 2.75
C GLU A 103 -8.12 -4.99 2.98
N VAL A 104 -9.10 -4.86 3.87
CA VAL A 104 -9.81 -3.61 4.07
C VAL A 104 -9.54 -3.05 5.46
N MET A 105 -9.07 -1.80 5.48
CA MET A 105 -8.66 -1.07 6.66
C MET A 105 -9.64 0.07 6.93
N THR A 106 -10.14 0.18 8.14
CA THR A 106 -11.00 1.29 8.61
C THR A 106 -10.22 2.10 9.63
N VAL A 107 -9.78 3.31 9.25
CA VAL A 107 -8.71 4.02 9.95
C VAL A 107 -9.17 5.44 10.32
N PRO A 108 -9.20 5.80 11.61
CA PRO A 108 -9.45 7.18 12.02
C PRO A 108 -8.29 8.10 11.61
N LYS A 109 -8.56 9.40 11.41
CA LYS A 109 -7.54 10.34 10.92
C LYS A 109 -6.30 10.41 11.82
N SER A 110 -6.43 10.20 13.13
CA SER A 110 -5.30 10.17 14.06
C SER A 110 -4.33 9.01 13.87
N ARG A 111 -4.71 8.03 13.04
CA ARG A 111 -3.91 6.85 12.72
C ARG A 111 -3.58 6.75 11.24
N PHE A 112 -3.84 7.82 10.50
CA PHE A 112 -3.57 7.93 9.08
C PHE A 112 -2.64 9.12 8.84
N MET A 113 -1.70 8.98 7.91
CA MET A 113 -0.98 10.15 7.40
C MET A 113 -0.75 10.02 5.90
N PHE A 114 -0.78 11.15 5.22
CA PHE A 114 -0.38 11.30 3.82
C PHE A 114 0.68 12.38 3.69
N ALA A 115 1.65 12.17 2.82
CA ALA A 115 2.59 13.20 2.43
C ALA A 115 2.99 13.07 0.95
N SER A 116 3.19 14.20 0.29
CA SER A 116 3.67 14.31 -1.08
C SER A 116 4.81 15.31 -1.19
N SER A 117 5.80 15.06 -2.05
CA SER A 117 6.93 15.96 -2.29
C SER A 117 6.56 17.19 -3.12
N GLN A 118 5.40 17.17 -3.77
CA GLN A 118 4.88 18.25 -4.62
C GLN A 118 3.39 18.49 -4.32
N PRO A 119 2.81 19.65 -4.68
CA PRO A 119 1.38 19.92 -4.51
C PRO A 119 0.53 19.17 -5.56
N VAL A 120 0.87 17.91 -5.81
CA VAL A 120 0.23 17.03 -6.78
C VAL A 120 -0.49 15.94 -5.99
N ALA A 121 -1.80 15.95 -6.08
CA ALA A 121 -2.66 14.98 -5.42
C ALA A 121 -2.49 13.58 -6.03
N SER A 122 -2.41 12.58 -5.17
CA SER A 122 -2.30 11.15 -5.52
C SER A 122 -2.96 10.32 -4.41
N ALA A 123 -3.43 9.11 -4.74
CA ALA A 123 -4.04 8.20 -3.76
C ALA A 123 -5.13 8.89 -2.90
N MET A 124 -5.14 8.72 -1.57
CA MET A 124 -6.08 9.42 -0.68
C MET A 124 -6.01 10.96 -0.82
N GLY A 125 -4.84 11.49 -1.20
CA GLY A 125 -4.61 12.92 -1.39
C GLY A 125 -5.43 13.57 -2.50
N THR A 126 -6.13 12.79 -3.33
CA THR A 126 -7.08 13.34 -4.32
C THR A 126 -8.46 13.62 -3.74
N LEU A 127 -8.76 13.14 -2.54
CA LEU A 127 -10.08 13.25 -1.93
C LEU A 127 -10.23 14.45 -0.99
N LEU A 128 -9.12 15.04 -0.58
CA LEU A 128 -9.06 16.17 0.34
C LEU A 128 -7.98 17.18 -0.13
N PRO A 129 -8.10 18.47 0.23
CA PRO A 129 -7.10 19.47 -0.10
C PRO A 129 -5.72 19.10 0.46
N LEU A 130 -4.66 19.57 -0.21
CA LEU A 130 -3.30 19.47 0.31
C LEU A 130 -2.89 20.79 0.98
N LYS A 131 -2.26 20.69 2.15
CA LYS A 131 -1.65 21.81 2.87
C LYS A 131 -0.14 21.66 2.93
N GLN A 132 0.56 22.79 2.85
CA GLN A 132 2.01 22.84 2.95
C GLN A 132 2.47 22.60 4.39
N SER A 133 3.58 21.88 4.57
CA SER A 133 4.25 21.70 5.87
C SER A 133 5.77 21.75 5.71
N ASN A 134 6.45 22.07 6.81
CA ASN A 134 7.91 22.01 6.97
C ASN A 134 8.35 20.74 7.72
N ASP A 135 7.43 19.86 8.10
CA ASP A 135 7.71 18.60 8.78
C ASP A 135 8.24 17.59 7.77
N GLU A 136 9.49 17.74 7.38
CA GLU A 136 10.19 16.87 6.45
C GLU A 136 11.68 16.78 6.82
N GLY A 137 12.42 15.86 6.20
CA GLY A 137 13.88 15.97 6.25
C GLY A 137 14.57 15.43 7.51
N TYR A 138 13.85 14.83 8.48
CA TYR A 138 14.44 14.13 9.63
C TYR A 138 13.81 12.74 9.90
N TRP A 139 14.53 11.89 10.62
CA TRP A 139 14.02 10.58 11.06
C TRP A 139 13.05 10.75 12.22
N GLY A 140 11.90 10.07 12.16
CA GLY A 140 10.81 10.24 13.14
C GLY A 140 9.71 11.20 12.70
N VAL A 141 9.82 11.80 11.50
CA VAL A 141 8.83 12.73 10.95
C VAL A 141 7.43 12.12 10.81
N TYR A 142 7.33 10.83 10.49
CA TYR A 142 6.05 10.12 10.37
C TYR A 142 5.33 10.06 11.72
N ARG A 143 6.06 9.71 12.79
CA ARG A 143 5.55 9.72 14.16
C ARG A 143 5.11 11.10 14.61
N HIS A 144 5.89 12.14 14.28
CA HIS A 144 5.50 13.52 14.59
C HIS A 144 4.20 13.93 13.87
N ARG A 145 4.06 13.64 12.56
CA ARG A 145 2.82 13.96 11.83
C ARG A 145 1.59 13.24 12.40
N LEU A 146 1.74 11.97 12.81
CA LEU A 146 0.67 11.24 13.49
C LEU A 146 0.28 11.89 14.83
N SER A 147 1.26 12.35 15.63
CA SER A 147 0.96 13.01 16.91
C SER A 147 0.29 14.38 16.78
N GLU A 148 0.53 15.09 15.67
CA GLU A 148 -0.07 16.41 15.40
C GLU A 148 -1.48 16.32 14.78
N THR A 149 -2.04 15.12 14.61
CA THR A 149 -3.36 14.92 14.00
C THR A 149 -4.36 14.23 14.95
N PRO A 150 -4.56 14.70 16.20
CA PRO A 150 -5.46 14.04 17.13
C PRO A 150 -6.94 14.14 16.68
N ASP A 151 -7.74 13.21 17.16
CA ASP A 151 -9.19 13.12 16.98
C ASP A 151 -9.85 12.42 18.19
N SER A 152 -11.16 12.22 18.13
CA SER A 152 -11.91 11.52 19.18
C SER A 152 -11.51 10.05 19.39
N HIS A 153 -10.71 9.45 18.49
CA HIS A 153 -10.19 8.08 18.59
C HIS A 153 -8.75 8.03 19.12
N THR A 154 -8.14 9.17 19.41
CA THR A 154 -6.75 9.24 19.88
C THR A 154 -6.64 8.76 21.32
N ASP A 155 -5.80 7.73 21.53
CA ASP A 155 -5.36 7.30 22.86
C ASP A 155 -3.96 7.88 23.14
N PRO A 156 -3.83 8.83 24.09
CA PRO A 156 -2.54 9.42 24.43
C PRO A 156 -1.49 8.43 24.97
N SER A 157 -1.91 7.24 25.41
CA SER A 157 -1.02 6.20 25.89
C SER A 157 -0.54 5.23 24.81
N ASP A 158 -1.11 5.32 23.60
CA ASP A 158 -0.72 4.45 22.50
C ASP A 158 0.64 4.87 21.93
N THR A 159 1.55 3.90 21.90
CA THR A 159 2.92 4.10 21.44
C THR A 159 3.13 3.63 19.99
N PHE A 160 2.07 3.13 19.35
CA PHE A 160 2.11 2.52 18.02
C PHE A 160 3.06 1.32 17.94
N THR A 161 3.18 0.56 19.04
CA THR A 161 4.02 -0.65 19.13
C THR A 161 3.18 -1.92 19.10
N SER A 162 3.72 -2.98 18.50
CA SER A 162 3.10 -4.30 18.55
C SER A 162 3.45 -5.04 19.85
N SER A 163 2.57 -5.95 20.27
CA SER A 163 2.87 -6.93 21.32
C SER A 163 3.76 -8.08 20.84
N TYR A 164 4.02 -8.14 19.53
CA TYR A 164 4.90 -9.13 18.91
C TYR A 164 6.29 -8.56 18.62
N ILE A 165 7.26 -9.46 18.49
CA ILE A 165 8.64 -9.16 18.12
C ILE A 165 9.19 -10.24 17.19
N THR A 166 10.08 -9.85 16.30
CA THR A 166 10.76 -10.81 15.42
C THR A 166 11.97 -11.45 16.13
N PRO A 167 12.40 -12.66 15.72
CA PRO A 167 13.57 -13.32 16.27
C PRO A 167 14.82 -12.42 16.27
N THR A 168 15.05 -11.69 15.17
CA THR A 168 16.20 -10.80 14.97
C THR A 168 16.23 -9.59 15.91
N LYS A 169 15.08 -9.20 16.48
CA LYS A 169 14.96 -8.05 17.39
C LYS A 169 14.83 -8.44 18.85
N SER A 170 14.71 -9.73 19.15
CA SER A 170 14.55 -10.23 20.50
C SER A 170 15.78 -9.97 21.37
N LYS A 171 15.53 -9.58 22.63
CA LYS A 171 16.55 -9.41 23.67
C LYS A 171 16.43 -10.54 24.70
N PRO A 172 17.49 -10.81 25.50
CA PRO A 172 17.36 -11.67 26.67
C PRO A 172 16.25 -11.16 27.60
N ASN A 173 15.39 -12.06 28.10
CA ASN A 173 14.21 -11.77 28.96
C ASN A 173 13.09 -10.97 28.28
N GLU A 174 12.94 -11.08 26.96
CA GLU A 174 11.81 -10.49 26.24
C GLU A 174 10.48 -11.15 26.66
N THR A 175 9.50 -10.34 27.03
CA THR A 175 8.15 -10.79 27.44
C THR A 175 7.13 -10.71 26.31
N ARG A 176 7.47 -10.04 25.20
CA ARG A 176 6.64 -9.97 23.99
C ARG A 176 6.57 -11.30 23.26
N LYS A 177 5.47 -11.51 22.52
CA LYS A 177 5.24 -12.72 21.73
C LYS A 177 6.18 -12.76 20.52
N PHE A 178 6.67 -13.94 20.18
CA PHE A 178 7.53 -14.10 19.00
C PHE A 178 6.70 -14.29 17.75
N ILE A 179 7.14 -13.68 16.65
CA ILE A 179 6.57 -13.87 15.34
C ILE A 179 7.67 -14.09 14.30
N ASP A 180 7.69 -15.28 13.70
CA ASP A 180 8.64 -15.62 12.63
C ASP A 180 7.98 -15.39 11.28
N ILE A 181 8.44 -14.36 10.58
CA ILE A 181 7.79 -13.89 9.37
C ILE A 181 8.30 -14.70 8.17
N PRO A 182 7.44 -15.46 7.47
CA PRO A 182 7.86 -16.28 6.34
C PRO A 182 8.27 -15.40 5.15
N ASN A 183 9.31 -15.84 4.45
CA ASN A 183 9.75 -15.26 3.18
C ASN A 183 9.43 -16.16 1.96
N SER A 184 8.81 -17.32 2.18
CA SER A 184 8.47 -18.23 1.07
C SER A 184 7.13 -17.84 0.44
N ARG A 185 7.16 -17.51 -0.85
CA ARG A 185 5.96 -17.47 -1.71
C ARG A 185 5.90 -18.77 -2.52
N SER A 186 4.70 -19.31 -2.70
CA SER A 186 4.46 -20.56 -3.43
C SER A 186 3.42 -20.32 -4.53
N SER A 187 3.47 -21.11 -5.60
CA SER A 187 2.38 -21.18 -6.59
C SER A 187 1.27 -22.15 -6.20
N LYS A 188 1.45 -22.89 -5.09
CA LYS A 188 0.45 -23.82 -4.58
C LYS A 188 -0.77 -23.06 -4.07
N ILE A 189 -1.94 -23.44 -4.57
CA ILE A 189 -3.22 -22.83 -4.19
C ILE A 189 -3.70 -23.38 -2.85
N LYS A 190 -4.11 -22.50 -1.94
CA LYS A 190 -4.88 -22.86 -0.75
C LYS A 190 -6.37 -22.75 -1.06
N LEU A 191 -7.03 -23.91 -1.20
CA LEU A 191 -8.46 -23.98 -1.48
C LEU A 191 -9.30 -23.44 -0.31
N GLY A 192 -10.41 -22.79 -0.65
CA GLY A 192 -11.39 -22.27 0.29
C GLY A 192 -11.04 -20.87 0.80
N ARG A 193 -11.69 -20.48 1.91
CA ARG A 193 -11.58 -19.15 2.51
C ARG A 193 -10.57 -19.14 3.64
N VAL A 194 -9.77 -18.09 3.70
CA VAL A 194 -8.88 -17.75 4.82
C VAL A 194 -9.24 -16.35 5.28
N THR A 195 -9.66 -16.21 6.53
CA THR A 195 -10.00 -14.91 7.14
C THR A 195 -8.99 -14.56 8.23
N ILE A 196 -8.57 -13.30 8.29
CA ILE A 196 -7.68 -12.79 9.34
C ILE A 196 -8.55 -12.12 10.40
N SER A 197 -8.76 -12.78 11.54
CA SER A 197 -9.69 -12.29 12.57
C SER A 197 -9.02 -11.50 13.69
N ASN A 198 -7.74 -11.75 13.97
CA ASN A 198 -7.02 -11.12 15.10
C ASN A 198 -5.58 -10.75 14.70
N PRO A 199 -5.39 -9.85 13.73
CA PRO A 199 -4.05 -9.40 13.36
C PRO A 199 -3.36 -8.69 14.53
N PRO A 200 -2.01 -8.62 14.56
CA PRO A 200 -1.30 -7.84 15.56
C PRO A 200 -1.79 -6.39 15.66
N GLU A 201 -1.99 -5.92 16.89
CA GLU A 201 -2.23 -4.50 17.16
C GLU A 201 -1.09 -3.63 16.64
N ASN A 202 -1.45 -2.45 16.16
CA ASN A 202 -0.56 -1.42 15.62
C ASN A 202 0.23 -1.85 14.38
N LEU A 203 -0.30 -2.83 13.62
CA LEU A 203 0.20 -3.15 12.29
C LEU A 203 0.20 -1.89 11.42
N ILE A 204 1.29 -1.66 10.70
CA ILE A 204 1.40 -0.53 9.78
C ILE A 204 1.10 -1.03 8.39
N PHE A 205 0.16 -0.39 7.70
CA PHE A 205 0.10 -0.46 6.25
C PHE A 205 0.72 0.80 5.66
N VAL A 206 1.49 0.65 4.58
CA VAL A 206 2.05 1.78 3.83
C VAL A 206 1.91 1.53 2.34
N ARG A 207 1.50 2.59 1.62
CA ARG A 207 1.68 2.71 0.17
C ARG A 207 2.67 3.84 -0.10
N GLU A 208 3.79 3.52 -0.75
CA GLU A 208 4.76 4.49 -1.23
C GLU A 208 4.76 4.52 -2.75
N GLY A 209 4.41 5.67 -3.33
CA GLY A 209 4.30 5.86 -4.77
C GLY A 209 5.37 6.79 -5.33
N GLN A 210 5.82 6.51 -6.56
CA GLN A 210 6.69 7.37 -7.35
C GLN A 210 6.02 7.67 -8.69
N ARG A 211 5.53 8.90 -8.87
CA ARG A 211 4.88 9.34 -10.10
C ARG A 211 5.86 10.07 -10.99
N GLN A 212 5.91 9.64 -12.25
CA GLN A 212 6.80 10.19 -13.27
C GLN A 212 6.09 10.48 -14.60
N PRO A 213 4.83 10.99 -14.62
CA PRO A 213 4.18 11.31 -15.87
C PRO A 213 4.95 12.41 -16.60
N HIS A 214 5.36 12.11 -17.84
CA HIS A 214 5.98 13.09 -18.74
C HIS A 214 7.22 13.81 -18.16
N ILE A 215 8.05 13.10 -17.37
CA ILE A 215 9.33 13.65 -16.90
C ILE A 215 10.29 13.88 -18.09
N PRO A 216 11.06 14.98 -18.13
CA PRO A 216 11.98 15.25 -19.24
C PRO A 216 13.11 14.21 -19.33
N PRO A 217 13.67 13.93 -20.53
CA PRO A 217 14.71 12.91 -20.71
C PRO A 217 15.92 13.04 -19.78
N ALA A 218 16.35 14.27 -19.47
CA ALA A 218 17.46 14.52 -18.54
C ALA A 218 17.12 14.13 -17.09
N GLU A 219 15.87 14.33 -16.67
CA GLU A 219 15.38 13.89 -15.37
C GLU A 219 15.25 12.37 -15.33
N THR A 220 14.70 11.75 -16.38
CA THR A 220 14.64 10.29 -16.54
C THR A 220 16.03 9.65 -16.44
N GLU A 221 17.00 10.19 -17.18
CA GLU A 221 18.38 9.67 -17.16
C GLU A 221 18.99 9.77 -15.76
N ALA A 222 18.86 10.91 -15.10
CA ALA A 222 19.34 11.10 -13.73
C ALA A 222 18.66 10.14 -12.75
N TRP A 223 17.35 9.94 -12.89
CA TRP A 223 16.57 9.02 -12.07
C TRP A 223 17.05 7.58 -12.24
N LEU A 224 17.09 7.09 -13.48
CA LEU A 224 17.50 5.72 -13.80
C LEU A 224 18.93 5.43 -13.36
N LYS A 225 19.86 6.40 -13.52
CA LYS A 225 21.28 6.20 -13.17
C LYS A 225 21.58 6.38 -11.68
N ARG A 226 20.90 7.29 -10.99
CA ARG A 226 21.29 7.72 -9.64
C ARG A 226 20.30 7.31 -8.55
N ILE A 227 19.02 7.14 -8.87
CA ILE A 227 17.96 6.86 -7.89
C ILE A 227 17.57 5.38 -7.94
N ASN A 228 17.27 4.84 -9.13
CA ASN A 228 16.79 3.47 -9.29
C ASN A 228 17.67 2.38 -8.67
N PRO A 229 19.02 2.40 -8.78
CA PRO A 229 19.84 1.36 -8.17
C PRO A 229 19.70 1.30 -6.64
N HIS A 230 19.53 2.45 -6.00
CA HIS A 230 19.31 2.53 -4.56
C HIS A 230 17.89 2.10 -4.17
N ALA A 231 16.89 2.44 -5.00
CA ALA A 231 15.50 1.98 -4.82
C ALA A 231 15.39 0.46 -4.95
N GLN A 232 15.98 -0.15 -5.99
CA GLN A 232 16.01 -1.61 -6.16
C GLN A 232 16.71 -2.31 -4.98
N SER A 233 17.83 -1.76 -4.51
CA SER A 233 18.53 -2.27 -3.32
C SER A 233 17.67 -2.20 -2.06
N TRP A 234 16.84 -1.16 -1.92
CA TRP A 234 15.91 -1.02 -0.80
C TRP A 234 14.73 -2.00 -0.89
N ILE A 235 14.07 -2.06 -2.04
CA ILE A 235 12.95 -2.95 -2.33
C ILE A 235 13.35 -4.42 -2.11
N SER A 236 14.50 -4.83 -2.65
CA SER A 236 15.04 -6.17 -2.45
C SER A 236 15.32 -6.45 -0.96
N HIS A 237 15.83 -5.46 -0.22
CA HIS A 237 16.10 -5.63 1.21
C HIS A 237 14.82 -5.79 2.04
N LEU A 238 13.77 -5.03 1.75
CA LEU A 238 12.48 -5.18 2.43
C LEU A 238 11.89 -6.58 2.22
N ASP A 239 11.92 -7.07 0.99
CA ASP A 239 11.31 -8.37 0.66
C ASP A 239 12.15 -9.55 1.17
N THR A 240 13.48 -9.48 1.09
CA THR A 240 14.36 -10.62 1.45
C THR A 240 14.67 -10.71 2.95
N GLU A 241 14.61 -9.60 3.68
CA GLU A 241 15.01 -9.52 5.09
C GLU A 241 13.81 -9.20 6.01
N ARG A 242 12.67 -9.84 5.75
CA ARG A 242 11.40 -9.57 6.44
C ARG A 242 11.48 -9.62 7.96
N ASN A 243 12.09 -10.66 8.53
CA ASN A 243 12.27 -10.78 9.98
C ASN A 243 13.13 -9.66 10.56
N LYS A 244 14.16 -9.21 9.84
CA LYS A 244 15.03 -8.11 10.28
C LYS A 244 14.28 -6.78 10.31
N ASN A 245 13.40 -6.58 9.32
CA ASN A 245 12.68 -5.32 9.10
C ASN A 245 11.27 -5.30 9.67
N GLY A 246 10.75 -6.43 10.16
CA GLY A 246 9.36 -6.57 10.60
C GLY A 246 8.35 -6.46 9.46
N VAL A 247 8.71 -6.84 8.23
CA VAL A 247 7.83 -6.72 7.05
C VAL A 247 6.95 -7.95 6.93
N ILE A 248 5.66 -7.83 7.24
CA ILE A 248 4.66 -8.90 7.21
C ILE A 248 4.32 -9.32 5.77
N ALA A 249 4.09 -8.33 4.91
CA ALA A 249 3.79 -8.52 3.50
C ALA A 249 4.35 -7.36 2.69
N PHE A 250 4.78 -7.63 1.46
CA PHE A 250 5.40 -6.64 0.58
C PHE A 250 5.14 -6.98 -0.88
N THR A 251 4.68 -5.99 -1.65
CA THR A 251 4.38 -6.14 -3.07
C THR A 251 4.69 -4.84 -3.80
N THR A 252 5.04 -4.95 -5.08
CA THR A 252 5.37 -3.82 -5.94
C THR A 252 4.50 -3.84 -7.17
N HIS A 253 4.09 -2.66 -7.61
CA HIS A 253 3.12 -2.52 -8.68
C HIS A 253 3.42 -1.30 -9.55
N ILE A 254 2.92 -1.32 -10.78
CA ILE A 254 2.76 -0.15 -11.63
C ILE A 254 1.31 0.32 -11.61
N GLY A 255 1.11 1.62 -11.67
CA GLY A 255 -0.19 2.27 -11.79
C GLY A 255 -0.33 3.04 -13.11
N HIS A 256 -1.59 3.27 -13.50
CA HIS A 256 -1.96 4.09 -14.66
C HIS A 256 -1.71 5.59 -14.40
N GLU A 257 -1.38 6.33 -15.46
CA GLU A 257 -1.31 7.80 -15.41
C GLU A 257 -2.67 8.42 -15.04
N ASN A 258 -3.74 7.82 -15.58
CA ASN A 258 -5.14 8.15 -15.32
C ASN A 258 -5.81 7.04 -14.48
N PRO A 259 -5.66 7.07 -13.16
CA PRO A 259 -6.23 6.05 -12.26
C PRO A 259 -7.76 6.12 -12.15
N ALA A 260 -8.40 7.17 -12.66
CA ALA A 260 -9.85 7.25 -12.78
C ALA A 260 -10.21 7.11 -14.26
N PRO A 261 -10.56 5.91 -14.76
CA PRO A 261 -11.41 5.84 -15.94
C PRO A 261 -12.71 6.54 -15.55
N GLU A 262 -12.87 7.80 -15.91
CA GLU A 262 -14.03 8.65 -15.57
C GLU A 262 -15.38 8.05 -16.05
N THR A 263 -15.34 6.91 -16.72
CA THR A 263 -16.52 6.16 -17.12
C THR A 263 -16.33 4.68 -16.79
N VAL A 264 -16.96 4.23 -15.71
CA VAL A 264 -17.46 2.85 -15.62
C VAL A 264 -18.61 2.73 -16.62
N ASN A 265 -18.30 2.80 -17.90
CA ASN A 265 -19.27 2.54 -18.94
C ASN A 265 -19.39 1.02 -19.11
N GLU A 266 -20.45 0.57 -19.78
CA GLU A 266 -20.74 -0.86 -19.97
C GLU A 266 -19.61 -1.64 -20.68
N LYS A 267 -18.60 -0.93 -21.21
CA LYS A 267 -17.52 -1.44 -22.07
C LYS A 267 -16.19 -1.71 -21.38
N PHE A 268 -16.08 -1.61 -20.04
CA PHE A 268 -14.83 -1.92 -19.33
C PHE A 268 -14.33 -3.35 -19.64
N ASP A 269 -13.23 -3.43 -20.39
CA ASP A 269 -12.52 -4.65 -20.75
C ASP A 269 -11.17 -4.68 -20.04
N PRO A 270 -10.98 -5.56 -19.05
CA PRO A 270 -9.71 -5.70 -18.34
C PRO A 270 -8.51 -5.95 -19.24
N ARG A 271 -8.71 -6.55 -20.43
CA ARG A 271 -7.60 -6.78 -21.36
C ARG A 271 -7.14 -5.51 -22.05
N ALA A 272 -8.06 -4.61 -22.36
CA ALA A 272 -7.76 -3.38 -23.09
C ALA A 272 -7.48 -2.21 -22.13
N ASP A 273 -8.26 -2.11 -21.06
CA ASP A 273 -8.27 -0.94 -20.18
C ASP A 273 -7.27 -1.03 -19.03
N LEU A 274 -6.77 -2.24 -18.71
CA LEU A 274 -5.82 -2.46 -17.62
C LEU A 274 -4.41 -2.81 -18.09
N GLU A 275 -4.22 -3.14 -19.38
CA GLU A 275 -2.90 -3.40 -19.94
C GLU A 275 -2.05 -2.12 -19.91
N LEU A 276 -0.93 -2.18 -19.19
CA LEU A 276 0.04 -1.10 -19.10
C LEU A 276 1.22 -1.39 -20.01
N ASP A 277 1.57 -0.42 -20.85
CA ASP A 277 2.89 -0.40 -21.48
C ASP A 277 3.94 -0.20 -20.39
N THR A 278 4.70 -1.26 -20.10
CA THR A 278 5.74 -1.26 -19.06
C THR A 278 6.90 -0.32 -19.38
N GLU A 279 6.99 0.21 -20.61
CA GLU A 279 7.98 1.24 -20.97
C GLU A 279 7.44 2.67 -20.77
N ALA A 280 6.14 2.81 -20.51
CA ALA A 280 5.45 4.08 -20.26
C ALA A 280 4.92 4.18 -18.82
N ILE A 281 5.69 3.66 -17.85
CA ILE A 281 5.29 3.63 -16.43
C ILE A 281 5.08 5.06 -15.90
N ALA A 282 3.84 5.37 -15.56
CA ALA A 282 3.46 6.67 -15.01
C ALA A 282 3.60 6.72 -13.48
N GLU A 283 3.45 5.58 -12.81
CA GLU A 283 3.54 5.46 -11.35
C GLU A 283 4.03 4.08 -10.93
N THR A 284 4.99 4.01 -10.00
CA THR A 284 5.35 2.78 -9.30
C THR A 284 4.93 2.84 -7.84
N ASN A 285 4.47 1.72 -7.29
CA ASN A 285 3.88 1.62 -5.96
C ASN A 285 4.46 0.45 -5.17
N GLN A 286 4.88 0.72 -3.93
CA GLN A 286 5.19 -0.30 -2.94
C GLN A 286 4.02 -0.38 -1.97
N LEU A 287 3.39 -1.56 -1.83
CA LEU A 287 2.40 -1.84 -0.80
C LEU A 287 3.04 -2.77 0.23
N ALA A 288 3.06 -2.35 1.49
CA ALA A 288 3.75 -3.06 2.53
C ALA A 288 2.99 -3.05 3.85
N TYR A 289 3.06 -4.16 4.57
CA TYR A 289 2.66 -4.24 5.97
C TYR A 289 3.90 -4.41 6.85
N PHE A 290 4.04 -3.57 7.87
CA PHE A 290 5.07 -3.69 8.90
C PHE A 290 4.44 -4.02 10.24
N LEU A 291 5.18 -4.74 11.08
CA LEU A 291 4.72 -5.20 12.38
C LEU A 291 4.30 -4.05 13.30
N ASP A 292 5.05 -2.94 13.28
CA ASP A 292 4.70 -1.69 13.94
C ASP A 292 5.49 -0.50 13.38
N LEU A 293 5.23 0.71 13.91
CA LEU A 293 5.86 1.94 13.44
C LEU A 293 7.38 1.94 13.67
N ALA A 294 7.85 1.32 14.76
CA ALA A 294 9.27 1.25 15.06
C ALA A 294 10.03 0.37 14.05
N HIS A 295 9.41 -0.72 13.59
CA HIS A 295 9.96 -1.57 12.52
C HIS A 295 10.07 -0.79 11.20
N PHE A 296 9.01 -0.09 10.80
CA PHE A 296 9.00 0.77 9.61
C PHE A 296 10.11 1.84 9.66
N GLU A 297 10.16 2.63 10.75
CA GLU A 297 11.16 3.69 10.93
C GLU A 297 12.60 3.15 10.95
N GLN A 298 12.79 1.99 11.61
CA GLN A 298 14.10 1.36 11.71
C GLN A 298 14.58 0.81 10.36
N ALA A 299 13.70 0.18 9.58
CA ALA A 299 14.05 -0.35 8.26
C ALA A 299 14.61 0.77 7.36
N GLY A 300 13.92 1.91 7.31
CA GLY A 300 14.36 3.06 6.51
C GLY A 300 15.68 3.68 6.99
N ARG A 301 15.89 3.86 8.30
CA ARG A 301 17.09 4.56 8.78
C ARG A 301 18.36 3.71 8.87
N SER A 302 18.25 2.38 8.80
CA SER A 302 19.38 1.47 9.00
C SER A 302 19.87 0.76 7.74
N HIS A 303 19.09 0.73 6.66
CA HIS A 303 19.56 0.19 5.39
C HIS A 303 20.38 1.23 4.62
N LYS A 304 21.62 0.89 4.28
CA LYS A 304 22.50 1.77 3.49
C LYS A 304 21.88 2.18 2.17
N GLY A 305 21.17 1.27 1.48
CA GLY A 305 20.49 1.56 0.21
C GLY A 305 19.44 2.66 0.35
N HIS A 306 18.61 2.61 1.39
CA HIS A 306 17.58 3.63 1.62
C HIS A 306 18.17 4.96 2.10
N VAL A 307 19.22 4.93 2.93
CA VAL A 307 19.94 6.16 3.35
C VAL A 307 20.56 6.86 2.15
N GLU A 308 21.22 6.13 1.24
CA GLU A 308 21.81 6.72 0.03
C GLU A 308 20.74 7.14 -1.00
N LEU A 309 19.63 6.41 -1.13
CA LEU A 309 18.46 6.82 -1.90
C LEU A 309 17.98 8.21 -1.44
N ARG A 310 17.73 8.34 -0.13
CA ARG A 310 17.24 9.59 0.47
C ARG A 310 18.23 10.74 0.27
N LYS A 311 19.53 10.52 0.53
CA LYS A 311 20.57 11.54 0.29
C LYS A 311 20.60 11.98 -1.18
N THR A 312 20.50 11.02 -2.10
CA THR A 312 20.56 11.30 -3.54
C THR A 312 19.35 12.09 -4.00
N VAL A 313 18.14 11.71 -3.57
CA VAL A 313 16.91 12.46 -3.84
C VAL A 313 17.01 13.88 -3.29
N MET A 314 17.44 14.05 -2.04
CA MET A 314 17.60 15.38 -1.44
C MET A 314 18.67 16.23 -2.15
N SER A 315 19.76 15.63 -2.62
CA SER A 315 20.80 16.33 -3.37
C SER A 315 20.35 16.75 -4.77
N LEU A 316 19.45 15.98 -5.39
CA LEU A 316 18.96 16.25 -6.75
C LEU A 316 17.80 17.24 -6.73
N TYR A 317 16.81 17.02 -5.88
CA TYR A 317 15.54 17.76 -5.84
C TYR A 317 15.48 18.83 -4.74
N GLY A 318 16.41 18.83 -3.78
CA GLY A 318 16.47 19.85 -2.75
C GLY A 318 16.97 21.21 -3.27
N PRO A 319 16.97 22.26 -2.42
CA PRO A 319 17.39 23.60 -2.81
C PRO A 319 18.79 23.62 -3.43
N GLY A 320 18.91 24.20 -4.63
CA GLY A 320 20.16 24.26 -5.40
C GLY A 320 20.55 22.98 -6.13
N GLY A 321 19.71 21.93 -6.05
CA GLY A 321 19.91 20.68 -6.78
C GLY A 321 19.61 20.79 -8.28
N GLN A 322 20.22 19.92 -9.08
CA GLN A 322 20.05 19.91 -10.55
C GLN A 322 18.58 19.73 -10.99
N LEU A 323 17.79 19.03 -10.17
CA LEU A 323 16.39 18.70 -10.40
C LEU A 323 15.46 19.39 -9.38
N GLU A 324 15.85 20.54 -8.81
CA GLU A 324 15.02 21.30 -7.86
C GLU A 324 13.61 21.61 -8.42
N LYS A 325 13.50 21.76 -9.75
CA LYS A 325 12.24 21.97 -10.48
C LYS A 325 11.78 20.72 -11.27
N GLY A 326 12.29 19.55 -10.89
CA GLY A 326 11.92 18.28 -11.50
C GLY A 326 10.44 17.97 -11.31
N LYS A 327 9.91 17.12 -12.19
CA LYS A 327 8.48 16.78 -12.23
C LYS A 327 8.15 15.48 -11.49
N ALA A 328 9.15 14.69 -11.09
CA ALA A 328 8.92 13.48 -10.33
C ALA A 328 8.26 13.80 -8.97
N VAL A 329 7.20 13.06 -8.65
CA VAL A 329 6.46 13.20 -7.39
C VAL A 329 6.62 11.93 -6.57
N LEU A 330 7.02 12.09 -5.32
CA LEU A 330 7.03 11.04 -4.32
C LEU A 330 5.86 11.25 -3.39
N PHE A 331 5.06 10.22 -3.15
CA PHE A 331 4.04 10.26 -2.11
C PHE A 331 4.08 9.03 -1.22
N VAL A 332 3.56 9.19 -0.01
CA VAL A 332 3.39 8.13 0.97
C VAL A 332 2.06 8.30 1.66
N GLU A 333 1.38 7.19 1.89
CA GLU A 333 0.27 7.09 2.82
C GLU A 333 0.48 5.92 3.76
N LEU A 334 0.18 6.14 5.04
CA LEU A 334 0.46 5.21 6.11
C LEU A 334 -0.75 5.12 7.03
N CYS A 335 -1.13 3.89 7.36
CA CYS A 335 -2.20 3.56 8.31
C CYS A 335 -1.60 2.79 9.49
N VAL A 336 -2.00 3.13 10.73
CA VAL A 336 -1.69 2.38 11.94
C VAL A 336 -2.96 1.65 12.41
N LEU A 337 -2.99 0.33 12.28
CA LEU A 337 -4.22 -0.46 12.44
C LEU A 337 -4.34 -1.01 13.85
N LYS A 338 -5.50 -0.82 14.50
CA LYS A 338 -5.91 -1.70 15.60
C LYS A 338 -6.37 -3.05 15.02
N SER A 339 -6.42 -4.09 15.84
CA SER A 339 -6.78 -5.43 15.38
C SER A 339 -8.19 -5.47 14.77
N LYS A 340 -9.10 -4.60 15.22
CA LYS A 340 -10.47 -4.50 14.71
C LYS A 340 -10.60 -3.62 13.47
N ASP A 341 -9.55 -2.90 13.12
CA ASP A 341 -9.56 -1.98 11.99
C ASP A 341 -9.31 -2.71 10.66
N LEU A 342 -8.95 -3.99 10.68
CA LEU A 342 -8.62 -4.78 9.49
C LEU A 342 -9.60 -5.95 9.28
N ASP A 343 -10.22 -5.99 8.11
CA ASP A 343 -10.98 -7.12 7.57
C ASP A 343 -10.24 -7.67 6.34
N ALA A 344 -9.61 -8.83 6.48
CA ALA A 344 -8.88 -9.47 5.38
C ALA A 344 -9.38 -10.90 5.12
N GLU A 345 -9.60 -11.20 3.83
CA GLU A 345 -10.10 -12.49 3.36
C GLU A 345 -9.42 -12.87 2.05
N TYR A 346 -9.04 -14.15 1.93
CA TYR A 346 -8.41 -14.74 0.76
C TYR A 346 -9.18 -16.00 0.36
N ILE A 347 -9.55 -16.11 -0.91
CA ILE A 347 -10.41 -17.19 -1.43
C ILE A 347 -9.67 -17.88 -2.57
N GLY A 348 -9.17 -19.09 -2.34
CA GLY A 348 -8.45 -19.84 -3.37
C GLY A 348 -7.13 -19.19 -3.78
N CYS A 349 -6.47 -18.46 -2.90
CA CYS A 349 -5.22 -17.76 -3.21
C CYS A 349 -4.00 -18.67 -3.06
N ALA A 350 -2.93 -18.31 -3.76
CA ALA A 350 -1.62 -18.94 -3.61
C ALA A 350 -1.08 -18.82 -2.17
N GLU A 351 -0.45 -19.88 -1.66
CA GLU A 351 0.14 -19.88 -0.32
C GLU A 351 1.19 -18.76 -0.18
N GLY A 352 1.05 -17.93 0.86
CA GLY A 352 1.91 -16.78 1.11
C GLY A 352 1.40 -15.46 0.52
N THR A 353 0.19 -15.42 -0.04
CA THR A 353 -0.45 -14.18 -0.49
C THR A 353 -0.77 -13.26 0.69
N GLY A 354 -0.37 -11.99 0.60
CA GLY A 354 -0.71 -10.95 1.57
C GLY A 354 -0.46 -11.36 3.02
N LEU A 355 -1.51 -11.28 3.83
CA LEU A 355 -1.51 -11.54 5.27
C LEU A 355 -1.94 -12.96 5.64
N MET A 356 -2.10 -13.88 4.68
CA MET A 356 -2.61 -15.24 4.92
C MET A 356 -1.90 -16.00 6.04
N TYR A 357 -0.61 -15.72 6.28
CA TYR A 357 0.13 -16.40 7.35
C TYR A 357 -0.35 -16.01 8.75
N LEU A 358 -0.91 -14.80 8.92
CA LEU A 358 -1.47 -14.32 10.19
C LEU A 358 -2.73 -15.09 10.61
N ALA A 359 -3.36 -15.85 9.71
CA ALA A 359 -4.53 -16.67 10.04
C ALA A 359 -4.22 -17.78 11.07
N ASN A 360 -2.93 -18.15 11.22
CA ASN A 360 -2.48 -19.19 12.13
C ASN A 360 -1.70 -18.63 13.34
N LEU A 361 -1.69 -17.31 13.53
CA LEU A 361 -1.08 -16.64 14.68
C LEU A 361 -2.02 -16.68 15.88
#